data_AF-A0A4S9W1G0-F1
#
_entry.id   AF-A0A4S9W1G0-F1
#
_cell.length_a   1.000
_cell.length_b   1.000
_cell.length_c   1.000
_cell.angle_alpha   90.00
_cell.angle_beta   90.00
_cell.angle_gamma   90.00
#
_symmetry.space_group_name_H-M   'P 1'
#
loop_
_entity.id
_entity.type
_entity.pdbx_description
1 polymer ?
#
loop_
_entity_poly.entity_id
_entity_poly.type
_entity_poly.pdbx_seq_one_letter_code
_entity_poly.pdbx_strand_id
1 'polypeptide(L)'
;MSSTAGLSTSSHTNSVNRNPNKFSRTRSKAASVLSKRPTHECFGSIVTVEVGPEKRSFAIHKDLLCFYSDYFRAAFNGSFKEAAEGKISLPDCDAKIFYIFNGFLYTRELCSEAGKTGLELSSTTLSELWVFGDVHLVPALQNLAIDCLIGRIQTLGSLLNTKIPYIYRRTVAGSPLRRMAVDWEVCSPSVTEDNLSCWPRIGLIELAIALSSKQAEHRSFRTLLQSRGKCYYHVHSEGEHC
;
A
#
# COMPACT_ATOMS: atom_id res chain seq x y z
N MET A 1 -2.88 55.81 8.79
CA MET A 1 -3.31 54.96 9.94
C MET A 1 -4.69 54.42 9.57
N SER A 2 -4.76 53.43 8.68
CA SER A 2 -4.65 51.98 8.93
C SER A 2 -5.83 51.39 9.72
N SER A 3 -6.49 50.41 9.07
CA SER A 3 -7.27 49.30 9.65
C SER A 3 -8.70 49.62 10.14
N THR A 4 -9.74 48.80 9.88
CA THR A 4 -9.80 47.43 9.35
C THR A 4 -11.22 47.12 8.88
N ALA A 5 -11.32 46.46 7.73
CA ALA A 5 -12.51 45.78 7.25
C ALA A 5 -12.73 44.48 8.04
N GLY A 6 -13.94 44.26 8.54
CA GLY A 6 -14.36 42.96 9.08
C GLY A 6 -14.96 42.12 7.96
N LEU A 7 -14.15 41.23 7.35
CA LEU A 7 -14.68 40.13 6.54
C LEU A 7 -14.88 38.92 7.44
N SER A 8 -16.13 38.49 7.55
CA SER A 8 -16.56 37.19 8.08
C SER A 8 -16.15 36.08 7.11
N THR A 9 -15.17 35.27 7.48
CA THR A 9 -14.81 34.05 6.76
C THR A 9 -15.49 32.84 7.42
N SER A 10 -16.51 32.30 6.75
CA SER A 10 -17.12 31.02 7.08
C SER A 10 -16.21 29.87 6.65
N SER A 11 -15.54 29.25 7.62
CA SER A 11 -14.72 28.05 7.40
C SER A 11 -15.61 26.80 7.38
N HIS A 12 -16.06 26.41 6.18
CA HIS A 12 -16.60 25.08 5.95
C HIS A 12 -15.48 24.03 6.01
N THR A 13 -15.35 23.39 7.17
CA THR A 13 -14.55 22.18 7.34
C THR A 13 -15.32 21.00 6.80
N ASN A 14 -14.97 20.54 5.59
CA ASN A 14 -15.46 19.27 5.04
C ASN A 14 -14.83 18.11 5.83
N SER A 15 -15.56 17.66 6.86
CA SER A 15 -15.29 16.41 7.58
C SER A 15 -15.46 15.23 6.61
N VAL A 16 -14.35 14.62 6.21
CA VAL A 16 -14.35 13.35 5.48
C VAL A 16 -14.86 12.27 6.42
N ASN A 17 -16.12 11.90 6.26
CA ASN A 17 -16.79 10.84 7.00
C ASN A 17 -16.11 9.49 6.70
N ARG A 18 -15.18 9.06 7.55
CA ARG A 18 -14.48 7.78 7.45
C ARG A 18 -15.29 6.71 8.19
N ASN A 19 -16.04 5.93 7.42
CA ASN A 19 -16.85 4.82 7.93
C ASN A 19 -15.93 3.67 8.46
N PRO A 20 -16.10 3.16 9.70
CA PRO A 20 -15.16 2.21 10.31
C PRO A 20 -15.26 0.75 9.85
N ASN A 21 -16.23 0.39 9.00
CA ASN A 21 -16.55 -1.00 8.65
C ASN A 21 -16.37 -1.33 7.15
N LYS A 22 -15.17 -1.13 6.60
CA LYS A 22 -14.89 -1.36 5.16
C LYS A 22 -14.16 -2.67 4.82
N PHE A 23 -14.25 -3.69 5.66
CA PHE A 23 -14.10 -5.08 5.21
C PHE A 23 -15.48 -5.72 4.97
N SER A 24 -16.38 -4.98 4.31
CA SER A 24 -17.45 -5.62 3.55
C SER A 24 -16.77 -6.39 2.41
N ARG A 25 -16.94 -7.70 2.41
CA ARG A 25 -16.45 -8.66 1.40
C ARG A 25 -17.08 -8.41 0.02
N THR A 26 -16.80 -7.26 -0.58
CA THR A 26 -17.01 -7.09 -2.02
C THR A 26 -15.95 -7.93 -2.70
N ARG A 27 -16.38 -8.94 -3.47
CA ARG A 27 -15.50 -9.88 -4.18
C ARG A 27 -14.62 -9.10 -5.16
N SER A 28 -13.36 -8.86 -4.78
CA SER A 28 -12.40 -8.17 -5.64
C SER A 28 -12.19 -8.98 -6.92
N LYS A 29 -12.18 -8.30 -8.07
CA LYS A 29 -11.91 -8.91 -9.38
C LYS A 29 -10.45 -8.72 -9.79
N ALA A 30 -9.74 -7.81 -9.12
CA ALA A 30 -8.31 -7.61 -9.30
C ALA A 30 -7.53 -8.88 -9.00
N ALA A 31 -6.44 -9.10 -9.73
CA ALA A 31 -5.52 -10.18 -9.42
C ALA A 31 -4.86 -9.96 -8.05
N SER A 32 -4.95 -10.95 -7.16
CA SER A 32 -4.23 -10.94 -5.88
C SER A 32 -2.98 -11.83 -5.86
N VAL A 33 -2.89 -12.77 -6.80
CA VAL A 33 -1.77 -13.68 -6.97
C VAL A 33 -1.09 -13.48 -8.32
N LEU A 34 0.24 -13.49 -8.35
CA LEU A 34 1.04 -13.28 -9.56
C LEU A 34 1.04 -14.49 -10.53
N SER A 35 0.51 -15.63 -10.09
CA SER A 35 0.26 -16.80 -10.93
C SER A 35 -0.86 -16.52 -11.96
N LYS A 36 -1.82 -15.65 -11.61
CA LYS A 36 -2.85 -15.16 -12.53
C LYS A 36 -2.23 -14.13 -13.48
N ARG A 37 -2.24 -14.43 -14.78
CA ARG A 37 -1.62 -13.57 -15.80
C ARG A 37 -2.67 -12.81 -16.62
N PRO A 38 -2.36 -11.57 -17.05
CA PRO A 38 -3.14 -10.87 -18.06
C PRO A 38 -3.19 -11.67 -19.36
N THR A 39 -4.34 -11.67 -20.04
CA THR A 39 -4.50 -12.26 -21.37
C THR A 39 -4.09 -11.26 -22.46
N HIS A 40 -3.99 -11.69 -23.72
CA HIS A 40 -3.69 -10.79 -24.83
C HIS A 40 -4.72 -9.65 -24.98
N GLU A 41 -5.96 -9.86 -24.55
CA GLU A 41 -7.03 -8.85 -24.55
C GLU A 41 -6.69 -7.65 -23.64
N CYS A 42 -5.84 -7.83 -22.63
CA CYS A 42 -5.43 -6.76 -21.73
C CYS A 42 -4.57 -5.67 -22.42
N PHE A 43 -4.12 -5.90 -23.65
CA PHE A 43 -3.18 -5.03 -24.38
C PHE A 43 -3.83 -4.34 -25.59
N GLY A 44 -5.15 -4.12 -25.55
CA GLY A 44 -5.90 -3.44 -26.62
C GLY A 44 -5.83 -1.91 -26.52
N SER A 45 -6.80 -1.33 -25.82
CA SER A 45 -6.93 0.14 -25.71
C SER A 45 -5.94 0.76 -24.72
N ILE A 46 -5.51 1.99 -24.99
CA ILE A 46 -4.59 2.77 -24.14
C ILE A 46 -5.36 3.94 -23.51
N VAL A 47 -5.09 4.19 -22.22
CA VAL A 47 -5.58 5.33 -21.46
C VAL A 47 -4.41 6.14 -20.90
N THR A 48 -4.67 7.39 -20.52
CA THR A 48 -3.68 8.30 -19.95
C THR A 48 -3.89 8.46 -18.45
N VAL A 49 -2.84 8.24 -17.66
CA VAL A 49 -2.83 8.57 -16.23
C VAL A 49 -1.88 9.74 -15.99
N GLU A 50 -2.41 10.85 -15.48
CA GLU A 50 -1.61 12.02 -15.06
C GLU A 50 -1.32 11.95 -13.57
N VAL A 51 -0.06 12.04 -13.19
CA VAL A 51 0.38 11.82 -11.80
C VAL A 51 1.11 13.02 -11.24
N GLY A 52 0.78 13.36 -10.00
CA GLY A 52 1.45 14.40 -9.23
C GLY A 52 1.10 15.82 -9.68
N PRO A 53 1.65 16.83 -8.97
CA PRO A 53 1.39 18.24 -9.28
C PRO A 53 1.92 18.66 -10.66
N GLU A 54 2.97 18.01 -11.13
CA GLU A 54 3.56 18.23 -12.46
C GLU A 54 2.79 17.54 -13.60
N LYS A 55 1.74 16.76 -13.27
CA LYS A 55 0.90 16.02 -14.24
C LYS A 55 1.71 15.15 -15.20
N ARG A 56 2.70 14.43 -14.67
CA ARG A 56 3.47 13.48 -15.48
C ARG A 56 2.52 12.45 -16.10
N SER A 57 2.50 12.36 -17.42
CA SER A 57 1.59 11.47 -18.16
C SER A 57 2.19 10.09 -18.37
N PHE A 58 1.38 9.07 -18.14
CA PHE A 58 1.67 7.67 -18.43
C PHE A 58 0.60 7.12 -19.37
N ALA A 59 1.02 6.61 -20.53
CA ALA A 59 0.15 5.90 -21.46
C ALA A 59 0.18 4.39 -21.11
N ILE A 60 -0.98 3.83 -20.73
CA ILE A 60 -1.06 2.47 -20.17
C ILE A 60 -2.24 1.73 -20.81
N HIS A 61 -2.09 0.43 -21.05
CA HIS A 61 -3.22 -0.38 -21.51
C HIS A 61 -4.31 -0.44 -20.45
N LYS A 62 -5.53 -0.06 -20.86
CA LYS A 62 -6.69 0.09 -19.98
C LYS A 62 -7.04 -1.21 -19.27
N ASP A 63 -7.14 -2.28 -20.03
CA ASP A 63 -7.61 -3.57 -19.50
C ASP A 63 -6.52 -4.25 -18.64
N LEU A 64 -5.25 -3.92 -18.86
CA LEU A 64 -4.15 -4.28 -17.96
C LEU A 64 -4.26 -3.57 -16.60
N LEU A 65 -4.55 -2.26 -16.59
CA LEU A 65 -4.84 -1.54 -15.34
C LEU A 65 -6.03 -2.16 -14.61
N CYS A 66 -7.12 -2.42 -15.34
CA CYS A 66 -8.33 -3.02 -14.78
C CYS A 66 -8.09 -4.42 -14.23
N PHE A 67 -7.25 -5.22 -14.89
CA PHE A 67 -6.89 -6.57 -14.45
C PHE A 67 -6.25 -6.57 -13.06
N TYR A 68 -5.36 -5.62 -12.78
CA TYR A 68 -4.69 -5.50 -11.49
C TYR A 68 -5.40 -4.61 -10.48
N SER A 69 -6.35 -3.76 -10.89
CA SER A 69 -6.96 -2.75 -10.02
C SER A 69 -8.46 -2.65 -10.19
N ASP A 70 -9.19 -2.88 -9.11
CA ASP A 70 -10.64 -2.62 -9.10
C ASP A 70 -10.98 -1.13 -9.08
N TYR A 71 -10.05 -0.28 -8.61
CA TYR A 71 -10.18 1.18 -8.69
C TYR A 71 -10.17 1.65 -10.15
N PHE A 72 -9.14 1.28 -10.93
CA PHE A 72 -9.06 1.67 -12.34
C PHE A 72 -10.14 0.98 -13.18
N ARG A 73 -10.55 -0.24 -12.81
CA ARG A 73 -11.71 -0.91 -13.41
C ARG A 73 -12.99 -0.09 -13.23
N ALA A 74 -13.25 0.40 -12.02
CA ALA A 74 -14.42 1.23 -11.76
C ALA A 74 -14.33 2.57 -12.51
N ALA A 75 -13.15 3.18 -12.59
CA ALA A 75 -12.95 4.45 -13.29
C ALA A 75 -13.15 4.34 -14.80
N PHE A 76 -12.57 3.33 -15.46
CA PHE A 76 -12.55 3.24 -16.92
C PHE A 76 -13.65 2.37 -17.55
N ASN A 77 -14.30 1.50 -16.77
CA ASN A 77 -15.44 0.69 -17.23
C ASN A 77 -16.78 1.11 -16.59
N GLY A 78 -16.77 2.16 -15.76
CA GLY A 78 -17.97 2.76 -15.20
C GLY A 78 -18.59 3.81 -16.11
N SER A 79 -19.46 4.63 -15.54
CA SER A 79 -20.15 5.75 -16.21
C SER A 79 -19.53 7.11 -15.86
N PHE A 80 -18.30 7.11 -15.36
CA PHE A 80 -17.60 8.34 -14.97
C PHE A 80 -16.93 9.01 -16.18
N LYS A 81 -16.54 10.27 -15.99
CA LYS A 81 -15.91 11.10 -17.04
C LYS A 81 -14.63 10.45 -17.59
N GLU A 82 -13.89 9.77 -16.73
CA GLU A 82 -12.66 9.04 -17.03
C GLU A 82 -12.88 7.93 -18.06
N ALA A 83 -14.04 7.26 -18.03
CA ALA A 83 -14.39 6.22 -19.00
C ALA A 83 -14.63 6.81 -20.40
N ALA A 84 -15.24 8.00 -20.47
CA ALA A 84 -15.49 8.71 -21.72
C ALA A 84 -14.22 9.37 -22.28
N GLU A 85 -13.38 9.93 -21.42
CA GLU A 85 -12.17 10.65 -21.83
C GLU A 85 -10.95 9.74 -22.02
N GLY A 86 -10.97 8.52 -21.48
CA GLY A 86 -9.80 7.64 -21.46
C GLY A 86 -8.63 8.23 -20.66
N LYS A 87 -8.93 9.05 -19.66
CA LYS A 87 -7.94 9.82 -18.89
C LYS A 87 -8.33 9.89 -17.42
N ILE A 88 -7.35 9.79 -16.52
CA ILE A 88 -7.53 10.01 -15.07
C ILE A 88 -6.37 10.81 -14.49
N SER A 89 -6.64 11.64 -13.49
CA SER A 89 -5.64 12.46 -12.79
C SER A 89 -5.51 12.04 -11.33
N LEU A 90 -4.27 11.84 -10.87
CA LEU A 90 -3.89 11.42 -9.53
C LEU A 90 -2.93 12.47 -8.92
N PRO A 91 -3.44 13.66 -8.52
CA PRO A 91 -2.61 14.79 -8.10
C PRO A 91 -1.81 14.53 -6.81
N ASP A 92 -2.34 13.70 -5.91
CA ASP A 92 -1.71 13.36 -4.62
C ASP A 92 -0.75 12.15 -4.72
N CYS A 93 -0.58 11.58 -5.91
CA CYS A 93 0.26 10.42 -6.12
C CYS A 93 1.70 10.84 -6.46
N ASP A 94 2.67 10.23 -5.77
CA ASP A 94 4.09 10.40 -6.09
C ASP A 94 4.42 9.69 -7.41
N ALA A 95 4.95 10.45 -8.37
CA ALA A 95 5.34 9.95 -9.68
C ALA A 95 6.38 8.81 -9.61
N LYS A 96 7.24 8.76 -8.59
CA LYS A 96 8.22 7.68 -8.40
C LYS A 96 7.54 6.36 -8.02
N ILE A 97 6.52 6.43 -7.15
CA ILE A 97 5.73 5.26 -6.76
C ILE A 97 4.91 4.77 -7.95
N PHE A 98 4.28 5.70 -8.68
CA PHE A 98 3.53 5.34 -9.87
C PHE A 98 4.40 4.78 -10.98
N TYR A 99 5.64 5.27 -11.16
CA TYR A 99 6.60 4.70 -12.11
C TYR A 99 6.85 3.21 -11.84
N ILE A 100 7.11 2.85 -10.58
CA ILE A 100 7.32 1.46 -10.18
C ILE A 100 6.05 0.62 -10.43
N PHE A 101 4.88 1.16 -10.07
CA PHE A 101 3.60 0.50 -10.35
C PHE A 101 3.38 0.28 -11.85
N ASN A 102 3.67 1.28 -12.68
CA ASN A 102 3.57 1.17 -14.13
C ASN A 102 4.46 0.04 -14.67
N GLY A 103 5.72 -0.04 -14.22
CA GLY A 103 6.60 -1.17 -14.57
C GLY A 103 6.02 -2.52 -14.12
N PHE A 104 5.56 -2.59 -12.86
CA PHE A 104 4.95 -3.79 -12.28
C PHE A 104 3.80 -4.36 -13.11
N LEU A 105 2.94 -3.51 -13.69
CA LEU A 105 1.81 -3.96 -14.52
C LEU A 105 2.26 -4.88 -15.66
N TYR A 106 3.44 -4.61 -16.24
CA TYR A 106 3.96 -5.35 -17.40
C TYR A 106 4.94 -6.45 -17.00
N THR A 107 5.79 -6.21 -16.00
CA THR A 107 6.88 -7.14 -15.65
C THR A 107 6.52 -8.07 -14.50
N ARG A 108 5.58 -7.66 -13.63
CA ARG A 108 5.31 -8.24 -12.30
C ARG A 108 6.52 -8.16 -11.36
N GLU A 109 7.38 -7.17 -11.57
CA GLU A 109 8.56 -6.88 -10.76
C GLU A 109 8.54 -5.43 -10.27
N LEU A 110 9.15 -5.18 -9.11
CA LEU A 110 9.30 -3.82 -8.58
C LEU A 110 10.67 -3.28 -8.98
N CYS A 111 10.69 -2.27 -9.85
CA CYS A 111 11.93 -1.63 -10.31
C CYS A 111 11.77 -0.10 -10.28
N SER A 112 12.70 0.58 -9.62
CA SER A 112 12.77 2.05 -9.58
C SER A 112 13.48 2.63 -10.81
N GLU A 113 13.31 3.93 -11.04
CA GLU A 113 14.05 4.66 -12.11
C GLU A 113 15.57 4.53 -11.99
N ALA A 114 16.08 4.35 -10.76
CA ALA A 114 17.51 4.17 -10.50
C ALA A 114 17.98 2.72 -10.71
N GLY A 115 17.15 1.84 -11.27
CA GLY A 115 17.48 0.43 -11.52
C GLY A 115 17.47 -0.46 -10.28
N LYS A 116 17.11 0.06 -9.09
CA LYS A 116 16.97 -0.76 -7.88
C LYS A 116 15.74 -1.66 -8.00
N THR A 117 15.91 -2.93 -7.67
CA THR A 117 14.87 -3.96 -7.80
C THR A 117 14.52 -4.61 -6.47
N GLY A 118 13.27 -5.02 -6.30
CA GLY A 118 12.81 -5.87 -5.19
C GLY A 118 13.34 -5.45 -3.81
N LEU A 119 14.27 -6.24 -3.25
CA LEU A 119 14.86 -6.02 -1.92
C LEU A 119 15.79 -4.80 -1.82
N GLU A 120 16.32 -4.32 -2.94
CA GLU A 120 17.19 -3.14 -3.01
C GLU A 120 16.40 -1.84 -2.79
N LEU A 121 15.08 -1.89 -3.00
CA LEU A 121 14.18 -0.79 -2.70
C LEU A 121 14.18 -0.50 -1.19
N SER A 122 14.04 0.78 -0.85
CA SER A 122 14.01 1.19 0.55
C SER A 122 12.73 0.71 1.25
N SER A 123 12.78 0.51 2.57
CA SER A 123 11.59 0.18 3.37
C SER A 123 10.48 1.23 3.21
N THR A 124 10.87 2.49 3.02
CA THR A 124 9.99 3.61 2.68
C THR A 124 9.24 3.37 1.38
N THR A 125 9.97 3.10 0.29
CA THR A 125 9.39 2.87 -1.04
C THR A 125 8.47 1.66 -1.04
N LEU A 126 8.86 0.57 -0.38
CA LEU A 126 8.04 -0.64 -0.26
C LEU A 126 6.75 -0.40 0.55
N SER A 127 6.84 0.39 1.63
CA SER A 127 5.65 0.77 2.41
C SER A 127 4.72 1.70 1.61
N GLU A 128 5.27 2.63 0.84
CA GLU A 128 4.51 3.54 -0.02
C GLU A 128 3.85 2.82 -1.20
N LEU A 129 4.51 1.82 -1.79
CA LEU A 129 3.92 0.92 -2.80
C LEU A 129 2.78 0.09 -2.23
N TRP A 130 2.95 -0.44 -1.02
CA TRP A 130 1.90 -1.18 -0.34
C TRP A 130 0.67 -0.29 -0.10
N VAL A 131 0.88 0.93 0.43
CA VAL A 131 -0.21 1.90 0.65
C VAL A 131 -0.83 2.34 -0.68
N PHE A 132 -0.04 2.51 -1.74
CA PHE A 132 -0.56 2.79 -3.07
C PHE A 132 -1.49 1.66 -3.54
N GLY A 133 -1.09 0.41 -3.37
CA GLY A 133 -1.92 -0.75 -3.70
C GLY A 133 -3.21 -0.81 -2.88
N ASP A 134 -3.16 -0.46 -1.59
CA ASP A 134 -4.35 -0.39 -0.72
C ASP A 134 -5.35 0.67 -1.22
N VAL A 135 -4.86 1.87 -1.51
CA VAL A 135 -5.69 2.99 -1.99
C VAL A 135 -6.31 2.70 -3.37
N HIS A 136 -5.55 2.09 -4.27
CA HIS A 136 -5.97 1.82 -5.65
C HIS A 136 -6.44 0.38 -5.86
N LEU A 137 -6.70 -0.36 -4.78
CA LEU A 137 -7.24 -1.72 -4.82
C LEU A 137 -6.42 -2.65 -5.75
N VAL A 138 -5.11 -2.74 -5.50
CA VAL A 138 -4.13 -3.56 -6.25
C VAL A 138 -3.50 -4.62 -5.34
N PRO A 139 -4.21 -5.72 -5.00
CA PRO A 139 -3.74 -6.68 -4.01
C PRO A 139 -2.42 -7.36 -4.39
N ALA A 140 -2.21 -7.69 -5.68
CA ALA A 140 -0.94 -8.28 -6.13
C ALA A 140 0.26 -7.35 -5.91
N LEU A 141 0.09 -6.04 -6.02
CA LEU A 141 1.14 -5.07 -5.71
C LEU A 141 1.41 -5.02 -4.20
N GLN A 142 0.35 -5.02 -3.37
CA GLN A 142 0.49 -5.08 -1.91
C GLN A 142 1.30 -6.31 -1.49
N ASN A 143 0.96 -7.48 -2.06
CA ASN A 143 1.59 -8.75 -1.72
C ASN A 143 3.06 -8.79 -2.14
N LEU A 144 3.38 -8.30 -3.34
CA LEU A 144 4.78 -8.23 -3.78
C LEU A 144 5.59 -7.23 -2.94
N ALA A 145 5.02 -6.06 -2.63
CA ALA A 145 5.69 -5.03 -1.84
C ALA A 145 5.99 -5.51 -0.41
N ILE A 146 5.05 -6.20 0.25
CA ILE A 146 5.28 -6.72 1.60
C ILE A 146 6.22 -7.92 1.62
N ASP A 147 6.19 -8.78 0.60
CA ASP A 147 7.19 -9.87 0.45
C ASP A 147 8.60 -9.30 0.33
N CYS A 148 8.79 -8.26 -0.52
CA CYS A 148 10.07 -7.58 -0.62
C CYS A 148 10.47 -6.88 0.70
N LEU A 149 9.52 -6.31 1.43
CA LEU A 149 9.79 -5.65 2.71
C LEU A 149 10.23 -6.65 3.78
N ILE A 150 9.51 -7.77 3.90
CA ILE A 150 9.87 -8.87 4.80
C ILE A 150 11.26 -9.42 4.46
N GLY A 151 11.52 -9.72 3.18
CA GLY A 151 12.82 -10.22 2.73
C GLY A 151 13.96 -9.24 3.03
N ARG A 152 13.72 -7.94 2.87
CA ARG A 152 14.70 -6.89 3.17
C ARG A 152 15.01 -6.85 4.67
N ILE A 153 13.97 -6.88 5.51
CA ILE A 153 14.10 -6.85 6.97
C ILE A 153 14.87 -8.09 7.44
N GLN A 154 14.54 -9.28 6.93
CA GLN A 154 15.25 -10.52 7.26
C GLN A 154 16.72 -10.51 6.84
N THR A 155 17.05 -9.85 5.74
CA THR A 155 18.41 -9.85 5.17
C THR A 155 19.29 -8.75 5.74
N LEU A 156 18.74 -7.56 5.96
CA LEU A 156 19.51 -6.36 6.32
C LEU A 156 19.31 -5.92 7.77
N GLY A 157 18.37 -6.52 8.52
CA GLY A 157 18.01 -6.07 9.87
C GLY A 157 17.51 -4.63 9.94
N SER A 158 17.04 -4.08 8.82
CA SER A 158 16.71 -2.66 8.68
C SER A 158 15.42 -2.30 9.41
N LEU A 159 15.44 -1.18 10.15
CA LEU A 159 14.30 -0.71 10.94
C LEU A 159 13.20 -0.11 10.07
N LEU A 160 11.94 -0.43 10.40
CA LEU A 160 10.74 0.24 9.90
C LEU A 160 10.40 1.54 10.64
N ASN A 161 11.12 1.83 11.73
CA ASN A 161 10.77 2.83 12.74
C ASN A 161 10.34 4.18 12.13
N THR A 162 11.12 4.73 11.20
CA THR A 162 10.84 6.05 10.58
C THR A 162 9.51 6.14 9.82
N LYS A 163 8.87 5.00 9.51
CA LYS A 163 7.61 4.96 8.75
C LYS A 163 6.45 4.35 9.52
N ILE A 164 6.61 3.94 10.78
CA ILE A 164 5.49 3.49 11.61
C ILE A 164 4.35 4.53 11.68
N PRO A 165 4.59 5.81 12.03
CA PRO A 165 3.51 6.80 12.02
C PRO A 165 2.85 6.97 10.65
N TYR A 166 3.61 6.81 9.55
CA TYR A 166 3.08 6.82 8.20
C TYR A 166 2.15 5.61 7.95
N ILE A 167 2.60 4.39 8.27
CA ILE A 167 1.83 3.15 8.10
C ILE A 167 0.50 3.26 8.83
N TYR A 168 0.51 3.66 10.11
CA TYR A 168 -0.71 3.79 10.89
C TYR A 168 -1.64 4.91 10.41
N ARG A 169 -1.10 6.02 9.91
CA ARG A 169 -1.91 7.12 9.34
C ARG A 169 -2.61 6.73 8.03
N ARG A 170 -2.00 5.81 7.26
CA ARG A 170 -2.40 5.49 5.89
C ARG A 170 -3.10 4.13 5.73
N THR A 171 -3.18 3.34 6.80
CA THR A 171 -3.80 2.02 6.78
C THR A 171 -4.86 1.91 7.87
N VAL A 172 -5.75 0.93 7.76
CA VAL A 172 -6.76 0.61 8.79
C VAL A 172 -6.25 -0.43 9.78
N ALA A 173 -6.96 -0.59 10.91
CA ALA A 173 -6.67 -1.60 11.91
C ALA A 173 -6.67 -3.01 11.29
N GLY A 174 -5.73 -3.85 11.71
CA GLY A 174 -5.58 -5.21 11.20
C GLY A 174 -5.04 -5.32 9.77
N SER A 175 -4.65 -4.22 9.12
CA SER A 175 -4.03 -4.29 7.79
C SER A 175 -2.73 -5.12 7.82
N PRO A 176 -2.42 -5.89 6.75
CA PRO A 176 -1.22 -6.71 6.72
C PRO A 176 0.08 -5.94 6.99
N LEU A 177 0.20 -4.71 6.51
CA LEU A 177 1.38 -3.88 6.74
C LEU A 177 1.55 -3.51 8.23
N ARG A 178 0.47 -3.25 8.97
CA ARG A 178 0.52 -3.05 10.43
C ARG A 178 0.89 -4.33 11.15
N ARG A 179 0.29 -5.47 10.78
CA ARG A 179 0.61 -6.78 11.39
C ARG A 179 2.09 -7.10 11.25
N MET A 180 2.64 -6.90 10.05
CA MET A 180 4.08 -7.10 9.79
C MET A 180 4.96 -6.17 10.63
N ALA A 181 4.60 -4.89 10.74
CA ALA A 181 5.36 -3.94 11.55
C ALA A 181 5.36 -4.29 13.05
N VAL A 182 4.20 -4.71 13.59
CA VAL A 182 4.08 -5.17 14.98
C VAL A 182 4.88 -6.46 15.20
N ASP A 183 4.71 -7.45 14.33
CA ASP A 183 5.40 -8.74 14.43
C ASP A 183 6.93 -8.59 14.35
N TRP A 184 7.43 -7.62 13.56
CA TRP A 184 8.85 -7.28 13.53
C TRP A 184 9.34 -6.79 14.90
N GLU A 185 8.66 -5.81 15.50
CA GLU A 185 9.07 -5.26 16.80
C GLU A 185 8.94 -6.28 17.94
N VAL A 186 7.93 -7.16 17.91
CA VAL A 186 7.78 -8.26 18.86
C VAL A 186 9.01 -9.17 18.86
N CYS A 187 9.61 -9.37 17.68
CA CYS A 187 10.81 -10.20 17.50
C CYS A 187 12.12 -9.41 17.56
N SER A 188 12.08 -8.08 17.68
CA SER A 188 13.27 -7.24 17.78
C SER A 188 14.02 -7.52 19.10
N PRO A 189 15.36 -7.65 19.07
CA PRO A 189 16.15 -7.92 20.27
C PRO A 189 16.20 -6.73 21.25
N SER A 190 15.80 -5.53 20.83
CA SER A 190 15.84 -4.31 21.64
C SER A 190 14.70 -3.35 21.28
N VAL A 191 13.63 -3.43 22.06
CA VAL A 191 12.61 -2.38 22.13
C VAL A 191 13.20 -1.24 22.96
N THR A 192 13.57 -0.14 22.31
CA THR A 192 14.09 1.06 22.98
C THR A 192 13.02 2.16 23.01
N GLU A 193 13.13 3.08 23.97
CA GLU A 193 12.30 4.28 24.00
C GLU A 193 12.40 5.06 22.69
N ASP A 194 13.61 5.21 22.14
CA ASP A 194 13.83 5.88 20.86
C ASP A 194 13.06 5.22 19.71
N ASN A 195 13.06 3.89 19.63
CA ASN A 195 12.33 3.15 18.59
C ASN A 195 10.81 3.31 18.74
N LEU A 196 10.31 3.32 19.98
CA LEU A 196 8.87 3.41 20.28
C LEU A 196 8.33 4.84 20.32
N SER A 197 9.18 5.85 20.50
CA SER A 197 8.79 7.26 20.63
C SER A 197 7.94 7.77 19.46
N CYS A 198 8.17 7.22 18.26
CA CYS A 198 7.45 7.59 17.04
C CYS A 198 6.17 6.78 16.81
N TRP A 199 5.89 5.76 17.62
CA TRP A 199 4.71 4.92 17.46
C TRP A 199 3.45 5.67 17.91
N PRO A 200 2.36 5.61 17.13
CA PRO A 200 1.10 6.13 17.58
C PRO A 200 0.56 5.28 18.73
N ARG A 201 -0.20 5.89 19.64
CA ARG A 201 -0.80 5.22 20.81
C ARG A 201 -1.47 3.89 20.46
N ILE A 202 -2.25 3.84 19.37
CA ILE A 202 -2.91 2.61 18.95
C ILE A 202 -1.92 1.51 18.57
N GLY A 203 -0.79 1.87 17.93
CA GLY A 203 0.25 0.91 17.59
C GLY A 203 1.00 0.40 18.81
N LEU A 204 1.21 1.24 19.82
CA LEU A 204 1.77 0.81 21.10
C LEU A 204 0.83 -0.19 21.82
N ILE A 205 -0.49 0.03 21.74
CA ILE A 205 -1.48 -0.92 22.28
C ILE A 205 -1.42 -2.25 21.51
N GLU A 206 -1.43 -2.22 20.18
CA GLU A 206 -1.32 -3.42 19.33
C GLU A 206 -0.02 -4.18 19.64
N LEU A 207 1.10 -3.48 19.80
CA LEU A 207 2.40 -4.05 20.18
C LEU A 207 2.36 -4.69 21.57
N ALA A 208 1.78 -4.01 22.58
CA ALA A 208 1.67 -4.55 23.93
C ALA A 208 0.85 -5.85 23.97
N ILE A 209 -0.26 -5.91 23.23
CA ILE A 209 -1.10 -7.11 23.09
C ILE A 209 -0.33 -8.24 22.39
N ALA A 210 0.44 -7.91 21.34
CA ALA A 210 1.23 -8.90 20.63
C ALA A 210 2.37 -9.45 21.49
N LEU A 211 3.03 -8.59 22.29
CA LEU A 211 4.05 -8.99 23.27
C LEU A 211 3.47 -9.88 24.38
N SER A 212 2.27 -9.57 24.90
CA SER A 212 1.62 -10.40 25.92
C SER A 212 1.21 -11.78 25.39
N SER A 213 1.02 -11.90 24.08
CA SER A 213 0.63 -13.14 23.40
C SER A 213 1.83 -13.89 22.78
N LYS A 214 3.06 -13.41 23.01
CA LYS A 214 4.27 -13.96 22.40
C LYS A 214 4.58 -15.35 22.95
N GLN A 215 4.58 -16.34 22.06
CA GLN A 215 4.96 -17.72 22.40
C GLN A 215 6.48 -17.88 22.45
N ALA A 216 6.95 -18.83 23.26
CA ALA A 216 8.38 -19.06 23.52
C ALA A 216 9.18 -19.46 22.27
N GLU A 217 8.51 -19.99 21.25
CA GLU A 217 9.07 -20.35 19.94
C GLU A 217 9.26 -19.14 19.00
N HIS A 218 8.51 -18.05 19.19
CA HIS A 218 8.58 -16.84 18.38
C HIS A 218 9.74 -15.91 18.81
N ARG A 219 10.92 -16.48 19.07
CA ARG A 219 12.12 -15.73 19.51
C ARG A 219 12.73 -14.90 18.40
N SER A 220 12.56 -15.33 17.15
CA SER A 220 13.07 -14.64 15.96
C SER A 220 11.95 -14.33 14.99
N PHE A 221 12.12 -13.25 14.22
CA PHE A 221 11.16 -12.88 13.18
C PHE A 221 11.01 -13.98 12.15
N ARG A 222 12.09 -14.72 11.84
CA ARG A 222 12.06 -15.86 10.93
C ARG A 222 11.11 -16.96 11.42
N THR A 223 11.17 -17.33 12.69
CA THR A 223 10.30 -18.37 13.26
C THR A 223 8.84 -17.90 13.30
N LEU A 224 8.61 -16.63 13.64
CA LEU A 224 7.28 -16.04 13.63
C LEU A 224 6.67 -16.07 12.22
N LEU A 225 7.42 -15.66 11.20
CA LEU A 225 6.96 -15.70 9.80
C LEU A 225 6.59 -17.12 9.34
N GLN A 226 7.39 -18.13 9.74
CA GLN A 226 7.10 -19.53 9.44
C GLN A 226 5.77 -19.99 10.07
N SER A 227 5.52 -19.61 11.33
CA SER A 227 4.27 -19.95 12.02
C SER A 227 3.02 -19.28 11.42
N ARG A 228 3.16 -18.01 10.99
CA ARG A 228 2.07 -17.20 10.45
C ARG A 228 1.71 -17.58 9.01
N GLY A 229 2.72 -17.95 8.22
CA GLY A 229 2.59 -18.19 6.79
C GLY A 229 2.40 -16.90 5.98
N LYS A 230 2.60 -16.98 4.65
CA LYS A 230 2.54 -15.80 3.75
C LYS A 230 1.15 -15.15 3.73
N CYS A 231 0.08 -15.94 3.70
CA CYS A 231 -1.29 -15.45 3.64
C CYS A 231 -1.64 -14.49 4.81
N TYR A 232 -0.98 -14.64 5.97
CA TYR A 232 -1.18 -13.74 7.10
C TYR A 232 -0.73 -12.30 6.81
N TYR A 233 0.20 -12.10 5.86
CA TYR A 233 0.67 -10.79 5.43
C TYR A 233 0.15 -10.39 4.05
N HIS A 234 -0.65 -11.23 3.39
CA HIS A 234 -1.16 -10.96 2.04
C HIS A 234 -2.64 -10.55 2.07
N VAL A 235 -3.05 -9.89 0.99
CA VAL A 235 -4.43 -9.56 0.67
C VAL A 235 -4.87 -10.50 -0.45
N HIS A 236 -5.94 -11.27 -0.22
CA HIS A 236 -6.47 -12.22 -1.19
C HIS A 236 -7.92 -11.93 -1.55
N SER A 237 -8.25 -12.20 -2.81
CA SER A 237 -9.63 -12.37 -3.23
C SER A 237 -10.19 -13.68 -2.67
N GLU A 238 -11.52 -13.79 -2.61
CA GLU A 238 -12.19 -14.96 -2.06
C GLU A 238 -11.77 -16.25 -2.79
N GLY A 239 -11.26 -17.23 -2.03
CA GLY A 239 -10.78 -18.52 -2.54
C GLY A 239 -9.31 -18.53 -2.99
N GLU A 240 -8.65 -17.38 -3.09
CA GLU A 240 -7.22 -17.30 -3.42
C GLU A 240 -6.34 -17.45 -2.16
N HIS A 241 -5.17 -18.05 -2.33
CA HIS A 241 -4.13 -18.23 -1.31
C HIS A 241 -2.75 -18.21 -1.99
N CYS A 242 -1.70 -18.04 -1.17
CA CYS A 242 -0.29 -18.06 -1.61
C CYS A 242 0.16 -19.41 -2.16
#